data_AF-A0A8J5QKT6-F1
#
_entry.id   AF-A0A8J5QKT6-F1
#
_cell.length_a   1.000
_cell.length_b   1.000
_cell.length_c   1.000
_cell.angle_alpha   90.00
_cell.angle_beta   90.00
_cell.angle_gamma   90.00
#
_symmetry.space_group_name_H-M   'P 1'
#
loop_
_entity.id
_entity.type
_entity.pdbx_description
1 polymer ?
#
loop_
_entity_poly.entity_id
_entity_poly.type
_entity_poly.pdbx_seq_one_letter_code
_entity_poly.pdbx_strand_id
1 'polypeptide(L)'
;MKTNNNKMGVKTTESTLSKAVKNVKEILIKNTEAKEKKQKKLSKSKEENIIKLNSKDSPAAAAISKKSSKILKKLTKSKSADSEIEKERGVVYIGHLPHGFYEEQMRVFFSKFGEVTNVRVSRSKVSGKSRGYGFIEFAHAQVAKIAAESMNNYLMFGRLVKTEYIPPEKQHDWYFRGLAYTRRSFPKLWNRRLHVQRINGKILGKDPVKDCIVSKSDKSSNEEKETRDLEVRKKLCSLNLLASRLKKKGVKIDMKLGDVSI
;
A
#
# COMPACT_ATOMS: atom_id res chain seq x y z
N MET A 1 74.40 -10.07 53.35
CA MET A 1 74.20 -9.21 52.16
C MET A 1 72.72 -8.93 52.02
N LYS A 2 72.30 -7.67 52.22
CA LYS A 2 70.89 -7.25 52.11
C LYS A 2 70.71 -6.56 50.75
N THR A 3 69.84 -7.08 49.89
CA THR A 3 69.43 -6.40 48.65
C THR A 3 68.05 -5.76 48.85
N ASN A 4 68.04 -4.43 48.87
CA ASN A 4 66.85 -3.58 48.85
C ASN A 4 66.22 -3.60 47.46
N ASN A 5 64.99 -4.11 47.34
CA ASN A 5 64.19 -3.95 46.13
C ASN A 5 63.11 -2.88 46.34
N ASN A 6 63.45 -1.65 45.96
CA ASN A 6 62.50 -0.54 45.86
C ASN A 6 61.49 -0.81 44.74
N LYS A 7 60.25 -1.11 45.11
CA LYS A 7 59.12 -1.26 44.20
C LYS A 7 58.61 0.13 43.79
N MET A 8 59.16 0.65 42.70
CA MET A 8 58.70 1.89 42.05
C MET A 8 57.24 1.73 41.61
N GLY A 9 56.33 2.44 42.27
CA GLY A 9 54.92 2.51 41.89
C GLY A 9 54.76 3.33 40.62
N VAL A 10 54.42 2.66 39.50
CA VAL A 10 54.01 3.31 38.27
C VAL A 10 52.63 3.93 38.50
N LYS A 11 52.58 5.24 38.75
CA LYS A 11 51.32 6.00 38.66
C LYS A 11 50.96 6.04 37.17
N THR A 12 50.05 5.18 36.75
CA THR A 12 49.53 5.16 35.37
C THR A 12 48.92 6.52 35.06
N THR A 13 49.62 7.35 34.27
CA THR A 13 49.06 8.59 33.75
C THR A 13 47.96 8.22 32.77
N GLU A 14 46.70 8.37 33.18
CA GLU A 14 45.56 8.14 32.28
C GLU A 14 45.76 8.98 31.01
N SER A 15 45.78 8.29 29.86
CA SER A 15 45.96 8.91 28.55
C SER A 15 44.95 10.02 28.35
N THR A 16 45.36 11.10 27.67
CA THR A 16 44.50 12.24 27.31
C THR A 16 43.22 11.78 26.61
N LEU A 17 43.31 10.71 25.82
CA LEU A 17 42.17 10.05 25.17
C LEU A 17 41.19 9.43 26.17
N SER A 18 41.68 8.77 27.23
CA SER A 18 40.81 8.18 28.26
C SER A 18 40.03 9.26 29.05
N LYS A 19 40.70 10.38 29.36
CA LYS A 19 40.05 11.55 29.98
C LYS A 19 39.00 12.19 29.07
N ALA A 20 39.29 12.31 27.78
CA ALA A 20 38.34 12.83 26.80
C ALA A 20 37.09 11.94 26.66
N VAL A 21 37.26 10.61 26.61
CA VAL A 21 36.13 9.66 26.52
C VAL A 21 35.26 9.68 27.78
N LYS A 22 35.87 9.77 28.97
CA LYS A 22 35.13 9.93 30.24
C LYS A 22 34.28 11.21 30.24
N ASN A 23 34.85 12.34 29.81
CA ASN A 23 34.14 13.61 29.71
C ASN A 23 32.95 13.55 28.73
N VAL A 24 33.13 12.96 27.54
CA VAL A 24 32.04 12.79 26.57
C VAL A 24 30.92 11.92 27.15
N LYS A 25 31.27 10.83 27.85
CA LYS A 25 30.30 9.93 28.48
C LYS A 25 29.50 10.65 29.57
N GLU A 26 30.15 11.48 30.40
CA GLU A 26 29.46 12.29 31.40
C GLU A 26 28.52 13.33 30.80
N ILE A 27 28.90 13.96 29.68
CA ILE A 27 28.05 14.94 28.98
C ILE A 27 26.79 14.26 28.43
N LEU A 28 26.93 13.05 27.86
CA LEU A 28 25.79 12.29 27.35
C LEU A 28 24.83 11.91 28.47
N ILE A 29 25.33 11.47 29.62
CA ILE A 29 24.51 11.13 30.80
C ILE A 29 23.77 12.37 31.33
N LYS A 30 24.44 13.52 31.44
CA LYS A 30 23.81 14.78 31.85
C LYS A 30 22.70 15.21 30.89
N ASN A 31 22.88 14.98 29.58
CA ASN A 31 21.88 15.29 28.57
C ASN A 31 20.67 14.33 28.59
N THR A 32 20.87 13.05 28.90
CA THR A 32 19.76 12.09 29.07
C THR A 32 18.96 12.40 30.32
N GLU A 33 19.62 12.69 31.45
CA GLU A 33 18.96 13.09 32.70
C GLU A 33 18.18 14.41 32.56
N ALA A 34 18.71 15.37 31.79
CA ALA A 34 18.01 16.62 31.51
C ALA A 34 16.74 16.40 30.66
N LYS A 35 16.76 15.46 29.70
CA LYS A 35 15.58 15.07 28.92
C LYS A 35 14.53 14.39 29.79
N GLU A 36 14.93 13.49 30.68
CA GLU A 36 14.04 12.80 31.62
C GLU A 36 13.41 13.76 32.64
N LYS A 37 14.18 14.71 33.19
CA LYS A 37 13.65 15.77 34.07
C LYS A 37 12.65 16.68 33.36
N LYS A 38 12.85 16.95 32.07
CA LYS A 38 11.91 17.75 31.25
C LYS A 38 10.62 16.99 30.95
N GLN A 39 10.69 15.68 30.70
CA GLN A 39 9.51 14.81 30.57
C GLN A 39 8.73 14.67 31.89
N LYS A 40 9.40 14.46 33.02
CA LYS A 40 8.75 14.41 34.35
C LYS A 40 8.09 15.73 34.78
N LYS A 41 8.67 16.89 34.41
CA LYS A 41 8.01 18.19 34.65
C LYS A 41 6.74 18.38 33.82
N LEU A 42 6.71 17.82 32.60
CA LEU A 42 5.55 17.90 31.71
C LEU A 42 4.42 16.93 32.12
N SER A 43 4.73 15.81 32.75
CA SER A 43 3.72 14.91 33.34
C SER A 43 3.18 15.42 34.67
N LYS A 44 4.04 16.02 35.52
CA LYS A 44 3.64 16.59 36.82
C LYS A 44 2.72 17.81 36.67
N SER A 45 2.95 18.66 35.67
CA SER A 45 2.04 19.77 35.34
C SER A 45 0.71 19.33 34.71
N LYS A 46 0.65 18.11 34.13
CA LYS A 46 -0.61 17.50 33.66
C LYS A 46 -1.39 16.87 34.81
N GLU A 47 -0.73 16.17 35.74
CA GLU A 47 -1.36 15.58 36.92
C GLU A 47 -1.87 16.63 37.92
N GLU A 48 -1.11 17.70 38.16
CA GLU A 48 -1.53 18.81 39.05
C GLU A 48 -2.75 19.58 38.53
N ASN A 49 -2.97 19.59 37.21
CA ASN A 49 -4.17 20.18 36.60
C ASN A 49 -5.40 19.25 36.67
N ILE A 50 -5.20 17.94 36.74
CA ILE A 50 -6.28 16.95 36.88
C ILE A 50 -6.77 16.91 38.33
N ILE A 51 -5.87 17.01 39.32
CA ILE A 51 -6.24 16.96 40.75
C ILE A 51 -7.00 18.22 41.20
N LYS A 52 -6.71 19.39 40.62
CA LYS A 52 -7.43 20.65 40.93
C LYS A 52 -8.89 20.67 40.48
N LEU A 53 -9.32 19.73 39.65
CA LEU A 53 -10.69 19.62 39.15
C LEU A 53 -11.58 18.69 39.99
N ASN A 54 -11.02 17.90 40.92
CA ASN A 54 -11.75 16.83 41.61
C ASN A 54 -11.85 16.95 43.15
N SER A 55 -11.60 18.13 43.74
CA SER A 55 -11.79 18.32 45.19
C SER A 55 -12.60 19.58 45.52
N LYS A 56 -13.93 19.47 45.48
CA LYS A 56 -14.84 20.38 46.21
C LYS A 56 -16.14 19.64 46.61
N ASP A 57 -16.07 18.90 47.70
CA ASP A 57 -17.23 18.58 48.53
C ASP A 57 -16.96 19.06 49.96
N SER A 58 -17.53 20.22 50.33
CA SER A 58 -17.90 20.63 51.71
C SER A 58 -18.45 22.09 51.71
N PRO A 59 -19.46 22.45 52.54
CA PRO A 59 -20.44 23.49 52.25
C PRO A 59 -20.16 24.79 53.04
N ALA A 60 -19.58 25.82 52.40
CA ALA A 60 -19.41 27.13 53.06
C ALA A 60 -19.29 28.35 52.13
N ALA A 61 -19.82 28.31 50.90
CA ALA A 61 -19.58 29.38 49.91
C ALA A 61 -20.83 29.86 49.13
N ALA A 62 -21.96 30.01 49.82
CA ALA A 62 -23.24 30.41 49.20
C ALA A 62 -23.35 31.90 48.80
N ALA A 63 -22.41 32.78 49.14
CA ALA A 63 -22.56 34.24 48.95
C ALA A 63 -21.76 34.89 47.80
N ILE A 64 -20.88 34.15 47.10
CA ILE A 64 -20.07 34.70 45.97
C ILE A 64 -20.55 34.13 44.62
N SER A 65 -21.84 33.78 44.52
CA SER A 65 -22.37 32.97 43.41
C SER A 65 -22.94 33.75 42.21
N LYS A 66 -23.12 35.08 42.32
CA LYS A 66 -23.82 35.86 41.25
C LYS A 66 -22.94 36.72 40.33
N LYS A 67 -21.67 37.01 40.68
CA LYS A 67 -20.73 37.77 39.82
C LYS A 67 -19.69 36.91 39.10
N SER A 68 -19.21 35.85 39.74
CA SER A 68 -18.24 34.89 39.19
C SER A 68 -18.85 34.00 38.10
N SER A 69 -20.15 33.69 38.19
CA SER A 69 -20.90 32.89 37.23
C SER A 69 -21.05 33.55 35.85
N LYS A 70 -20.98 34.90 35.77
CA LYS A 70 -21.04 35.63 34.49
C LYS A 70 -19.70 35.59 33.74
N ILE A 71 -18.58 35.56 34.47
CA ILE A 71 -17.22 35.49 33.90
C ILE A 71 -16.88 34.04 33.52
N LEU A 72 -17.23 33.06 34.35
CA LEU A 72 -17.12 31.63 34.02
C LEU A 72 -18.02 31.24 32.82
N LYS A 73 -19.25 31.76 32.73
CA LYS A 73 -20.10 31.55 31.54
C LYS A 73 -19.61 32.27 30.29
N LYS A 74 -18.78 33.32 30.40
CA LYS A 74 -18.19 34.01 29.24
C LYS A 74 -16.93 33.29 28.72
N LEU A 75 -16.19 32.62 29.61
CA LEU A 75 -15.00 31.80 29.28
C LEU A 75 -15.35 30.38 28.80
N THR A 76 -16.49 29.81 29.19
CA THR A 76 -16.95 28.50 28.69
C THR A 76 -17.72 28.61 27.37
N LYS A 77 -18.20 29.79 26.99
CA LYS A 77 -18.93 30.02 25.73
C LYS A 77 -18.01 30.17 24.51
N SER A 78 -16.72 30.44 24.74
CA SER A 78 -15.67 30.38 23.71
C SER A 78 -14.97 29.02 23.61
N LYS A 79 -15.18 28.12 24.58
CA LYS A 79 -14.56 26.77 24.62
C LYS A 79 -15.44 25.65 24.05
N SER A 80 -16.73 25.92 23.85
CA SER A 80 -17.67 24.96 23.28
C SER A 80 -17.59 24.84 21.75
N ALA A 81 -17.00 25.84 21.07
CA ALA A 81 -16.74 25.77 19.62
C ALA A 81 -15.51 24.91 19.30
N ASP A 82 -14.47 24.96 20.13
CA ASP A 82 -13.25 24.16 19.93
C ASP A 82 -13.49 22.65 20.13
N SER A 83 -14.41 22.26 21.02
CA SER A 83 -14.72 20.85 21.30
C SER A 83 -15.54 20.14 20.20
N GLU A 84 -16.28 20.88 19.38
CA GLU A 84 -17.03 20.30 18.26
C GLU A 84 -16.09 20.01 17.06
N ILE A 85 -15.08 20.86 16.85
CA ILE A 85 -14.07 20.71 15.79
C ILE A 85 -13.18 19.46 16.02
N GLU A 86 -12.99 19.02 17.26
CA GLU A 86 -12.18 17.83 17.58
C GLU A 86 -12.82 16.48 17.15
N LYS A 87 -14.13 16.46 16.88
CA LYS A 87 -14.86 15.23 16.49
C LYS A 87 -15.17 15.14 15.00
N GLU A 88 -14.65 16.05 14.19
CA GLU A 88 -14.79 15.96 12.75
C GLU A 88 -13.84 14.91 12.19
N ARG A 89 -14.36 14.06 11.31
CA ARG A 89 -13.57 13.04 10.63
C ARG A 89 -12.73 13.68 9.54
N GLY A 90 -11.50 13.21 9.39
CA GLY A 90 -10.56 13.74 8.41
C GLY A 90 -10.29 12.76 7.29
N VAL A 91 -10.46 13.18 6.03
CA VAL A 91 -10.12 12.36 4.86
C VAL A 91 -8.79 12.82 4.25
N VAL A 92 -7.91 11.86 3.99
CA VAL A 92 -6.60 12.08 3.35
C VAL A 92 -6.60 11.39 2.00
N TYR A 93 -6.22 12.13 0.96
CA TYR A 93 -5.87 11.60 -0.35
C TYR A 93 -4.42 11.12 -0.36
N ILE A 94 -4.19 9.96 -0.95
CA ILE A 94 -2.85 9.39 -1.13
C ILE A 94 -2.69 8.96 -2.58
N GLY A 95 -1.73 9.55 -3.27
CA GLY A 95 -1.37 9.27 -4.66
C GLY A 95 0.03 8.69 -4.81
N HIS A 96 0.31 8.17 -6.01
CA HIS A 96 1.58 7.55 -6.39
C HIS A 96 1.97 6.33 -5.55
N LEU A 97 0.97 5.59 -5.09
CA LEU A 97 1.17 4.39 -4.29
C LEU A 97 1.94 3.31 -5.09
N PRO A 98 2.94 2.67 -4.47
CA PRO A 98 3.65 1.55 -5.06
C PRO A 98 2.76 0.30 -5.10
N HIS A 99 3.04 -0.58 -6.05
CA HIS A 99 2.30 -1.83 -6.18
C HIS A 99 2.66 -2.76 -5.01
N GLY A 100 1.65 -3.28 -4.31
CA GLY A 100 1.83 -4.08 -3.09
C GLY A 100 1.47 -3.33 -1.80
N PHE A 101 1.34 -2.00 -1.84
CA PHE A 101 0.85 -1.21 -0.71
C PHE A 101 -0.66 -1.01 -0.84
N TYR A 102 -1.43 -1.94 -0.30
CA TYR A 102 -2.89 -1.98 -0.36
C TYR A 102 -3.52 -1.61 0.99
N GLU A 103 -4.84 -1.82 1.13
CA GLU A 103 -5.62 -1.38 2.30
C GLU A 103 -5.11 -1.92 3.64
N GLU A 104 -4.68 -3.18 3.69
CA GLU A 104 -4.20 -3.82 4.91
C GLU A 104 -2.89 -3.21 5.38
N GLN A 105 -1.94 -3.02 4.47
CA GLN A 105 -0.66 -2.38 4.74
C GLN A 105 -0.86 -0.89 5.09
N MET A 106 -1.75 -0.20 4.38
CA MET A 106 -2.12 1.18 4.66
C MET A 106 -2.70 1.32 6.06
N ARG A 107 -3.65 0.46 6.45
CA ARG A 107 -4.27 0.51 7.78
C ARG A 107 -3.22 0.36 8.87
N VAL A 108 -2.33 -0.62 8.77
CA VAL A 108 -1.26 -0.85 9.76
C VAL A 108 -0.28 0.32 9.80
N PHE A 109 0.13 0.84 8.63
CA PHE A 109 1.09 1.94 8.57
C PHE A 109 0.52 3.24 9.13
N PHE A 110 -0.71 3.61 8.73
CA PHE A 110 -1.34 4.85 9.14
C PHE A 110 -1.94 4.82 10.56
N SER A 111 -2.13 3.62 11.13
CA SER A 111 -2.48 3.47 12.55
C SER A 111 -1.46 4.10 13.51
N LYS A 112 -0.23 4.38 13.04
CA LYS A 112 0.81 5.07 13.83
C LYS A 112 0.50 6.54 14.06
N PHE A 113 -0.27 7.18 13.18
CA PHE A 113 -0.67 8.58 13.34
C PHE A 113 -1.91 8.69 14.22
N GLY A 114 -2.86 7.78 14.08
CA GLY A 114 -4.05 7.70 14.91
C GLY A 114 -5.04 6.66 14.42
N GLU A 115 -6.25 6.70 14.98
CA GLU A 115 -7.30 5.72 14.66
C GLU A 115 -7.84 5.92 13.23
N VAL A 116 -7.76 4.85 12.44
CA VAL A 116 -8.20 4.80 11.05
C VAL A 116 -9.57 4.12 10.96
N THR A 117 -10.59 4.87 10.61
CA THR A 117 -11.96 4.37 10.44
C THR A 117 -12.05 3.56 9.16
N ASN A 118 -11.84 4.22 8.00
CA ASN A 118 -11.99 3.61 6.68
C ASN A 118 -10.74 3.77 5.83
N VAL A 119 -10.46 2.75 5.01
CA VAL A 119 -9.35 2.76 4.04
C VAL A 119 -9.85 2.16 2.74
N ARG A 120 -9.55 2.81 1.61
CA ARG A 120 -9.91 2.30 0.30
C ARG A 120 -8.89 2.67 -0.76
N VAL A 121 -8.39 1.67 -1.49
CA VAL A 121 -7.55 1.87 -2.67
C VAL A 121 -8.42 1.85 -3.92
N SER A 122 -8.26 2.87 -4.76
CA SER A 122 -8.95 2.93 -6.04
C SER A 122 -8.40 1.89 -7.00
N ARG A 123 -9.29 1.07 -7.55
CA ARG A 123 -8.97 0.01 -8.51
C ARG A 123 -9.73 0.21 -9.81
N SER A 124 -9.17 -0.27 -10.91
CA SER A 124 -9.87 -0.33 -12.20
C SER A 124 -11.06 -1.28 -12.09
N LYS A 125 -12.26 -0.85 -12.50
CA LYS A 125 -13.47 -1.70 -12.51
C LYS A 125 -13.34 -2.89 -13.47
N VAL A 126 -12.58 -2.70 -14.55
CA VAL A 126 -12.35 -3.74 -15.57
C VAL A 126 -11.19 -4.64 -15.17
N SER A 127 -10.04 -4.06 -14.82
CA SER A 127 -8.82 -4.83 -14.56
C SER A 127 -8.63 -5.24 -13.10
N GLY A 128 -9.40 -4.73 -12.14
CA GLY A 128 -9.17 -4.96 -10.71
C GLY A 128 -7.79 -4.50 -10.19
N LYS A 129 -6.91 -3.99 -11.05
CA LYS A 129 -5.58 -3.50 -10.68
C LYS A 129 -5.72 -2.16 -9.96
N SER A 130 -4.87 -1.94 -8.97
CA SER A 130 -4.76 -0.64 -8.28
C SER A 130 -4.42 0.46 -9.27
N ARG A 131 -5.10 1.60 -9.16
CA ARG A 131 -4.81 2.81 -9.93
C ARG A 131 -3.65 3.62 -9.33
N GLY A 132 -3.08 3.17 -8.21
CA GLY A 132 -1.96 3.84 -7.54
C GLY A 132 -2.37 5.01 -6.67
N TYR A 133 -3.64 5.09 -6.26
CA TYR A 133 -4.12 6.09 -5.30
C TYR A 133 -5.24 5.52 -4.44
N GLY A 134 -5.48 6.14 -3.30
CA GLY A 134 -6.50 5.75 -2.33
C GLY A 134 -6.90 6.89 -1.40
N PHE A 135 -7.88 6.60 -0.56
CA PHE A 135 -8.41 7.51 0.45
C PHE A 135 -8.36 6.82 1.81
N ILE A 136 -8.02 7.60 2.83
CA ILE A 136 -8.03 7.18 4.24
C ILE A 136 -8.90 8.14 5.02
N GLU A 137 -9.79 7.61 5.86
CA GLU A 137 -10.58 8.35 6.82
C GLU A 137 -10.04 8.10 8.23
N PHE A 138 -9.64 9.17 8.90
CA PHE A 138 -9.26 9.17 10.31
C PHE A 138 -10.43 9.61 11.19
N ALA A 139 -10.45 9.13 12.43
CA ALA A 139 -11.43 9.55 13.43
C ALA A 139 -11.37 11.06 13.71
N HIS A 140 -10.18 11.66 13.63
CA HIS A 140 -9.94 13.08 13.92
C HIS A 140 -9.32 13.83 12.73
N ALA A 141 -9.87 14.98 12.39
CA ALA A 141 -9.40 15.85 11.31
C ALA A 141 -7.98 16.40 11.55
N GLN A 142 -7.62 16.65 12.82
CA GLN A 142 -6.27 17.10 13.18
C GLN A 142 -5.20 16.07 12.82
N VAL A 143 -5.48 14.78 13.09
CA VAL A 143 -4.58 13.66 12.75
C VAL A 143 -4.42 13.55 11.23
N ALA A 144 -5.51 13.73 10.49
CA ALA A 144 -5.49 13.69 9.03
C ALA A 144 -4.58 14.78 8.42
N LYS A 145 -4.62 16.01 8.96
CA LYS A 145 -3.74 17.11 8.53
C LYS A 145 -2.27 16.79 8.78
N ILE A 146 -1.94 16.33 10.00
CA ILE A 146 -0.57 15.97 10.39
C ILE A 146 -0.06 14.81 9.52
N ALA A 147 -0.88 13.79 9.29
CA ALA A 147 -0.52 12.65 8.44
C ALA A 147 -0.29 13.10 6.98
N ALA A 148 -1.12 13.99 6.46
CA ALA A 148 -0.97 14.53 5.10
C ALA A 148 0.31 15.34 4.94
N GLU A 149 0.66 16.19 5.90
CA GLU A 149 1.89 16.99 5.88
C GLU A 149 3.14 16.12 6.03
N SER A 150 3.11 15.16 6.97
CA SER A 150 4.26 14.32 7.29
C SER A 150 4.63 13.35 6.17
N MET A 151 3.63 12.86 5.42
CA MET A 151 3.80 11.86 4.37
C MET A 151 3.98 12.45 2.98
N ASN A 152 3.84 13.77 2.83
CA ASN A 152 3.90 14.38 1.51
C ASN A 152 5.32 14.34 0.99
N ASN A 153 5.50 13.82 -0.23
CA ASN A 153 6.80 13.55 -0.86
C ASN A 153 7.66 12.52 -0.10
N TYR A 154 7.04 11.60 0.64
CA TYR A 154 7.76 10.51 1.27
C TYR A 154 8.21 9.45 0.25
N LEU A 155 9.47 9.02 0.31
CA LEU A 155 10.03 8.03 -0.62
C LEU A 155 9.68 6.60 -0.17
N MET A 156 8.80 5.94 -0.92
CA MET A 156 8.43 4.54 -0.74
C MET A 156 8.69 3.73 -2.00
N PHE A 157 9.51 2.67 -1.88
CA PHE A 157 9.80 1.73 -2.97
C PHE A 157 10.23 2.42 -4.29
N GLY A 158 11.05 3.46 -4.17
CA GLY A 158 11.54 4.25 -5.30
C GLY A 158 10.51 5.22 -5.91
N ARG A 159 9.39 5.48 -5.23
CA ARG A 159 8.37 6.45 -5.64
C ARG A 159 8.10 7.46 -4.54
N LEU A 160 7.93 8.72 -4.91
CA LEU A 160 7.49 9.76 -3.99
C LEU A 160 5.97 9.71 -3.87
N VAL A 161 5.49 9.42 -2.67
CA VAL A 161 4.07 9.39 -2.35
C VAL A 161 3.58 10.84 -2.22
N LYS A 162 2.47 11.15 -2.87
CA LYS A 162 1.79 12.45 -2.72
C LYS A 162 0.65 12.29 -1.73
N THR A 163 0.63 13.09 -0.67
CA THR A 163 -0.46 13.09 0.31
C THR A 163 -1.06 14.46 0.46
N GLU A 164 -2.38 14.53 0.55
CA GLU A 164 -3.12 15.79 0.62
C GLU A 164 -4.32 15.64 1.54
N TYR A 165 -4.52 16.60 2.44
CA TYR A 165 -5.71 16.66 3.28
C TYR A 165 -6.89 17.18 2.46
N ILE A 166 -8.00 16.45 2.46
CA ILE A 166 -9.22 16.88 1.77
C ILE A 166 -10.08 17.68 2.77
N PRO A 167 -10.33 18.98 2.53
CA PRO A 167 -11.22 19.76 3.39
C PRO A 167 -12.64 19.21 3.33
N PRO A 168 -13.42 19.29 4.43
CA PRO A 168 -14.74 18.67 4.53
C PRO A 168 -15.70 19.07 3.40
N GLU A 169 -15.61 20.31 2.90
CA GLU A 169 -16.41 20.81 1.77
C GLU A 169 -16.19 20.04 0.46
N LYS A 170 -14.99 19.49 0.24
CA LYS A 170 -14.63 18.71 -0.95
C LYS A 170 -14.77 17.22 -0.72
N GLN A 171 -15.13 16.79 0.49
CA GLN A 171 -15.30 15.39 0.79
C GLN A 171 -16.59 14.89 0.15
N HIS A 172 -16.48 13.78 -0.58
CA HIS A 172 -17.65 13.11 -1.14
C HIS A 172 -17.72 11.69 -0.60
N ASP A 173 -18.92 11.25 -0.24
CA ASP A 173 -19.17 9.89 0.24
C ASP A 173 -18.66 8.81 -0.70
N TRP A 174 -18.65 9.07 -2.03
CA TRP A 174 -18.27 8.07 -3.02
C TRP A 174 -16.85 7.55 -2.87
N TYR A 175 -15.98 8.28 -2.17
CA TYR A 175 -14.63 7.82 -1.83
C TYR A 175 -14.65 6.45 -1.14
N PHE A 176 -15.67 6.22 -0.30
CA PHE A 176 -15.83 4.99 0.46
C PHE A 176 -17.03 4.15 0.01
N ARG A 177 -17.82 4.60 -0.99
CA ARG A 177 -18.94 3.82 -1.52
C ARG A 177 -18.47 2.59 -2.31
N GLY A 178 -19.06 1.44 -1.99
CA GLY A 178 -18.87 0.16 -2.68
C GLY A 178 -18.25 -0.90 -1.78
N LEU A 179 -18.21 -2.14 -2.27
CA LEU A 179 -17.71 -3.27 -1.50
C LEU A 179 -16.19 -3.12 -1.25
N ALA A 180 -15.77 -3.47 -0.02
CA ALA A 180 -14.36 -3.61 0.31
C ALA A 180 -13.72 -4.71 -0.57
N TYR A 181 -12.42 -4.56 -0.84
CA TYR A 181 -11.69 -5.57 -1.60
C TYR A 181 -11.51 -6.82 -0.78
N THR A 182 -12.12 -7.92 -1.23
CA THR A 182 -11.85 -9.25 -0.71
C THR A 182 -11.56 -10.19 -1.88
N ARG A 183 -10.79 -11.25 -1.64
CA ARG A 183 -10.57 -12.31 -2.64
C ARG A 183 -11.87 -12.90 -3.17
N ARG A 184 -13.01 -12.77 -2.46
CA ARG A 184 -14.35 -13.25 -2.84
C ARG A 184 -15.23 -12.18 -3.49
N SER A 185 -15.07 -10.91 -3.13
CA SER A 185 -15.75 -9.74 -3.73
C SER A 185 -15.10 -9.31 -5.04
N PHE A 186 -13.79 -9.54 -5.20
CA PHE A 186 -12.99 -9.19 -6.38
C PHE A 186 -12.25 -10.36 -7.09
N PRO A 187 -12.77 -11.60 -7.18
CA PRO A 187 -12.29 -12.57 -8.16
C PRO A 187 -13.23 -12.58 -9.38
N LYS A 188 -12.72 -12.13 -10.54
CA LYS A 188 -12.95 -12.68 -11.89
C LYS A 188 -12.66 -11.64 -12.96
N LEU A 189 -11.41 -11.20 -12.95
CA LEU A 189 -10.77 -10.72 -14.16
C LEU A 189 -10.40 -11.86 -15.13
N TRP A 190 -10.62 -13.12 -14.72
CA TRP A 190 -10.31 -14.34 -15.48
C TRP A 190 -10.93 -14.34 -16.89
N ASN A 191 -11.94 -13.52 -17.13
CA ASN A 191 -12.57 -13.39 -18.44
C ASN A 191 -12.60 -11.94 -18.96
N ARG A 192 -11.50 -11.17 -18.84
CA ARG A 192 -11.36 -9.87 -19.54
C ARG A 192 -11.66 -10.01 -21.03
N ARG A 193 -11.18 -11.10 -21.64
CA ARG A 193 -11.45 -11.45 -23.04
C ARG A 193 -12.95 -11.61 -23.30
N LEU A 194 -13.66 -12.44 -22.53
CA LEU A 194 -15.10 -12.67 -22.75
C LEU A 194 -15.95 -11.45 -22.41
N HIS A 195 -15.56 -10.66 -21.40
CA HIS A 195 -16.29 -9.45 -21.02
C HIS A 195 -16.16 -8.35 -22.08
N VAL A 196 -14.93 -8.11 -22.58
CA VAL A 196 -14.68 -7.18 -23.69
C VAL A 196 -15.34 -7.68 -24.97
N GLN A 197 -15.26 -8.98 -25.28
CA GLN A 197 -15.94 -9.57 -26.44
C GLN A 197 -17.46 -9.43 -26.36
N ARG A 198 -18.05 -9.56 -25.17
CA ARG A 198 -19.50 -9.37 -24.97
C ARG A 198 -19.93 -7.91 -25.09
N ILE A 199 -19.14 -6.96 -24.59
CA ILE A 199 -19.39 -5.53 -24.75
C ILE A 199 -19.25 -5.13 -26.22
N ASN A 200 -18.16 -5.53 -26.87
CA ASN A 200 -17.92 -5.23 -28.29
C ASN A 200 -18.96 -5.91 -29.20
N GLY A 201 -19.39 -7.13 -28.87
CA GLY A 201 -20.47 -7.83 -29.58
C GLY A 201 -21.80 -7.10 -29.47
N LYS A 202 -22.17 -6.61 -28.27
CA LYS A 202 -23.38 -5.79 -28.08
C LYS A 202 -23.35 -4.45 -28.83
N ILE A 203 -22.18 -3.81 -28.89
CA ILE A 203 -22.01 -2.52 -29.61
C ILE A 203 -22.13 -2.73 -31.14
N LEU A 204 -21.64 -3.85 -31.65
CA LEU A 204 -21.67 -4.19 -33.08
C LEU A 204 -22.93 -4.96 -33.51
N GLY A 205 -23.88 -5.21 -32.59
CA GLY A 205 -25.08 -6.03 -32.86
C GLY A 205 -24.79 -7.50 -33.17
N LYS A 206 -23.61 -8.03 -32.80
CA LYS A 206 -23.22 -9.44 -33.00
C LYS A 206 -23.40 -10.25 -31.73
N ASP A 207 -24.13 -11.36 -31.83
CA ASP A 207 -24.40 -12.28 -30.72
C ASP A 207 -23.17 -13.18 -30.43
N PRO A 208 -22.44 -12.96 -29.33
CA PRO A 208 -21.17 -13.66 -29.09
C PRO A 208 -21.35 -15.17 -28.84
N VAL A 209 -22.55 -15.61 -28.47
CA VAL A 209 -22.87 -17.04 -28.28
C VAL A 209 -23.01 -17.74 -29.63
N LYS A 210 -23.58 -17.08 -30.65
CA LYS A 210 -23.76 -17.65 -31.99
C LYS A 210 -22.42 -17.75 -32.73
N ASP A 211 -21.58 -16.71 -32.65
CA ASP A 211 -20.26 -16.69 -33.29
C ASP A 211 -19.28 -17.72 -32.70
N CYS A 212 -19.36 -17.99 -31.39
CA CYS A 212 -18.56 -19.04 -30.73
C CYS A 212 -18.97 -20.46 -31.10
N ILE A 213 -20.22 -20.67 -31.52
CA ILE A 213 -20.70 -21.98 -32.01
C ILE A 213 -20.18 -22.21 -33.43
N VAL A 214 -20.26 -21.19 -34.30
CA VAL A 214 -19.74 -21.25 -35.67
C VAL A 214 -18.23 -21.55 -35.69
N SER A 215 -17.45 -20.82 -34.89
CA SER A 215 -15.99 -21.03 -34.80
C SER A 215 -15.54 -22.35 -34.13
N LYS A 216 -16.44 -23.09 -33.48
CA LYS A 216 -16.16 -24.45 -33.00
C LYS A 216 -16.38 -25.51 -34.09
N SER A 217 -17.39 -25.33 -34.93
CA SER A 217 -17.65 -26.19 -36.08
C SER A 217 -16.56 -26.08 -37.16
N ASP A 218 -15.96 -24.89 -37.31
CA ASP A 218 -14.87 -24.66 -38.26
C ASP A 218 -13.51 -25.25 -37.81
N LYS A 219 -13.37 -25.60 -36.53
CA LYS A 219 -12.12 -26.20 -36.00
C LYS A 219 -12.02 -27.69 -36.26
N SER A 220 -13.13 -28.42 -36.16
CA SER A 220 -13.16 -29.86 -36.47
C SER A 220 -12.86 -30.14 -37.95
N SER A 221 -13.24 -29.24 -38.86
CA SER A 221 -12.98 -29.41 -40.30
C SER A 221 -11.55 -29.04 -40.73
N ASN A 222 -10.81 -28.28 -39.89
CA ASN A 222 -9.43 -27.87 -40.19
C ASN A 222 -8.39 -28.86 -39.64
N GLU A 223 -8.65 -29.50 -38.49
CA GLU A 223 -7.77 -30.54 -37.93
C GLU A 223 -7.70 -31.81 -38.81
N GLU A 224 -8.79 -32.16 -39.50
CA GLU A 224 -8.80 -33.26 -40.49
C GLU A 224 -8.04 -32.94 -41.78
N LYS A 225 -7.89 -31.65 -42.15
CA LYS A 225 -7.10 -31.25 -43.33
C LYS A 225 -5.61 -31.23 -43.02
N GLU A 226 -5.24 -30.75 -41.83
CA GLU A 226 -3.84 -30.64 -41.41
C GLU A 226 -3.19 -32.02 -41.16
N THR A 227 -3.97 -32.99 -40.66
CA THR A 227 -3.53 -34.39 -40.51
C THR A 227 -3.33 -35.10 -41.86
N ARG A 228 -4.21 -34.88 -42.84
CA ARG A 228 -4.06 -35.40 -44.20
C ARG A 228 -2.82 -34.83 -44.91
N ASP A 229 -2.53 -33.54 -44.74
CA ASP A 229 -1.33 -32.91 -45.33
C ASP A 229 -0.02 -33.43 -44.72
N LEU A 230 -0.02 -33.76 -43.43
CA LEU A 230 1.14 -34.37 -42.76
C LEU A 230 1.41 -35.81 -43.27
N GLU A 231 0.34 -36.58 -43.48
CA GLU A 231 0.40 -37.95 -44.02
C GLU A 231 0.97 -37.95 -45.46
N VAL A 232 0.49 -37.02 -46.30
CA VAL A 232 0.96 -36.84 -47.68
C VAL A 232 2.43 -36.44 -47.72
N ARG A 233 2.87 -35.52 -46.85
CA ARG A 233 4.28 -35.13 -46.73
C ARG A 233 5.19 -36.29 -46.30
N LYS A 234 4.76 -37.12 -45.35
CA LYS A 234 5.53 -38.31 -44.92
C LYS A 234 5.69 -39.31 -46.07
N LYS A 235 4.63 -39.56 -46.84
CA LYS A 235 4.67 -40.45 -48.01
C LYS A 235 5.60 -39.92 -49.10
N LEU A 236 5.51 -38.64 -49.45
CA LEU A 236 6.41 -37.99 -50.41
C LEU A 236 7.88 -38.05 -49.99
N CYS A 237 8.16 -37.82 -48.70
CA CYS A 237 9.51 -37.92 -48.17
C CYS A 237 10.08 -39.34 -48.30
N SER A 238 9.28 -40.36 -47.99
CA SER A 238 9.68 -41.76 -48.12
C SER A 238 9.96 -42.15 -49.58
N LEU A 239 9.13 -41.70 -50.53
CA LEU A 239 9.32 -41.92 -51.97
C LEU A 239 10.59 -41.24 -52.49
N ASN A 240 10.86 -40.01 -52.08
CA ASN A 240 12.06 -39.28 -52.48
C ASN A 240 13.35 -39.91 -51.92
N LEU A 241 13.30 -40.43 -50.70
CA LEU A 241 14.42 -41.18 -50.12
C LEU A 241 14.68 -42.49 -50.89
N LEU A 242 13.60 -43.19 -51.27
CA LEU A 242 13.67 -44.44 -52.02
C LEU A 242 14.21 -44.20 -53.44
N ALA A 243 13.72 -43.16 -54.13
CA ALA A 243 14.24 -42.71 -55.42
C ALA A 243 15.72 -42.34 -55.35
N SER A 244 16.16 -41.66 -54.29
CA SER A 244 17.58 -41.33 -54.07
C SER A 244 18.44 -42.58 -53.89
N ARG A 245 17.92 -43.59 -53.17
CA ARG A 245 18.62 -44.86 -52.93
C ARG A 245 18.70 -45.72 -54.20
N LEU A 246 17.67 -45.70 -55.04
CA LEU A 246 17.67 -46.39 -56.34
C LEU A 246 18.61 -45.72 -57.34
N LYS A 247 18.69 -44.38 -57.35
CA LYS A 247 19.63 -43.62 -58.18
C LYS A 247 21.10 -43.93 -57.82
N LYS A 248 21.42 -44.09 -56.53
CA LYS A 248 22.75 -44.54 -56.06
C LYS A 248 23.09 -45.98 -56.45
N LYS A 249 22.08 -46.84 -56.68
CA LYS A 249 22.26 -48.23 -57.13
C LYS A 249 22.34 -48.35 -58.67
N GLY A 250 22.37 -47.24 -59.40
CA GLY A 250 22.50 -47.24 -60.86
C GLY A 250 21.23 -47.66 -61.61
N VAL A 251 20.09 -47.75 -60.93
CA VAL A 251 18.80 -48.10 -61.56
C VAL A 251 18.25 -46.85 -62.26
N LYS A 252 18.20 -46.86 -63.60
CA LYS A 252 17.47 -45.85 -64.38
C LYS A 252 15.96 -46.12 -64.24
N ILE A 253 15.24 -45.13 -63.71
CA ILE A 253 13.78 -45.17 -63.61
C ILE A 253 13.24 -44.17 -64.63
N ASP A 254 12.70 -44.67 -65.75
CA ASP A 254 12.03 -43.85 -66.75
C ASP A 254 10.57 -43.66 -66.32
N MET A 255 10.30 -42.62 -65.53
CA MET A 255 8.93 -42.27 -65.15
C MET A 255 8.28 -41.47 -66.29
N LYS A 256 7.49 -42.13 -67.14
CA LYS A 256 6.50 -41.44 -67.97
C LYS A 256 5.39 -40.94 -67.05
N LEU A 257 5.32 -39.63 -66.81
CA LEU A 257 4.15 -39.02 -66.17
C LEU A 257 2.98 -39.13 -67.16
N GLY A 258 1.98 -39.93 -66.81
CA GLY A 258 0.68 -39.92 -67.48
C GLY A 258 -0.12 -38.73 -67.00
N ASP A 259 -0.75 -38.03 -67.93
CA ASP A 259 -1.61 -36.87 -67.70
C ASP A 259 -2.75 -37.20 -66.73
N VAL A 260 -2.88 -36.41 -65.67
CA VAL A 260 -4.06 -36.40 -64.81
C VAL A 260 -4.76 -35.06 -65.04
N SER A 261 -5.81 -35.11 -65.87
CA SER A 261 -6.77 -34.03 -66.02
C SER A 261 -7.54 -33.81 -64.71
N ILE A 262 -7.79 -32.53 -64.43
CA ILE A 262 -8.33 -31.93 -63.18
C ILE A 262 -9.63 -32.58 -62.72
#